data_AF-K0UPW0-F1
#
_entry.id   AF-K0UPW0-F1
#
_cell.length_a   1.000
_cell.length_b   1.000
_cell.length_c   1.000
_cell.angle_alpha   90.00
_cell.angle_beta   90.00
_cell.angle_gamma   90.00
#
_symmetry.space_group_name_H-M   'P 1'
#
loop_
_entity.id
_entity.type
_entity.pdbx_description
1 polymer ?
#
loop_
_entity_poly.entity_id
_entity_poly.type
_entity_poly.pdbx_seq_one_letter_code
_entity_poly.pdbx_strand_id
1 'polypeptide(L)'
;MTAPAVVLVVGPPRAGVTAMTAELRRRMPEQTFVEAGGHADAGPPALVLFVVSAVAPVTESDCATVESAASTTDAVVAVVAKVDDHRDWARVLEADRARLAARAPRFGGVPWVGAAAAPRLGEPVMDELVALLGSRLSDPTRVERNALRAAEARALALRGEREQRARDRRSAAARHVREVRSELAHARLAATHAARRRC
;
A
#
# COMPACT_ATOMS: atom_id res chain seq x y z
N MET A 1 5.39 -26.84 -13.11
CA MET A 1 4.70 -25.59 -13.43
C MET A 1 4.52 -24.80 -12.15
N THR A 2 5.33 -23.77 -11.94
CA THR A 2 5.15 -22.83 -10.82
C THR A 2 3.91 -21.98 -11.13
N ALA A 3 3.02 -21.78 -10.16
CA ALA A 3 1.85 -20.92 -10.35
C ALA A 3 2.25 -19.52 -10.86
N PRO A 4 1.43 -18.87 -11.70
CA PRO A 4 1.76 -17.56 -12.25
C PRO A 4 1.96 -16.55 -11.12
N ALA A 5 3.00 -15.73 -11.23
CA ALA A 5 3.27 -14.73 -10.21
C ALA A 5 2.24 -13.59 -10.34
N VAL A 6 1.63 -13.22 -9.22
CA VAL A 6 0.69 -12.10 -9.16
C VAL A 6 1.48 -10.80 -9.07
N VAL A 7 1.32 -9.92 -10.05
CA VAL A 7 1.89 -8.58 -10.08
C VAL A 7 0.78 -7.57 -9.79
N LEU A 8 0.89 -6.86 -8.66
CA LEU A 8 -0.06 -5.83 -8.29
C LEU A 8 0.35 -4.50 -8.92
N VAL A 9 -0.49 -3.94 -9.76
CA VAL A 9 -0.29 -2.64 -10.41
C VAL A 9 -1.07 -1.58 -9.63
N VAL A 10 -0.35 -0.61 -9.07
CA VAL A 10 -0.90 0.49 -8.28
C VAL A 10 -0.41 1.82 -8.81
N GLY A 11 -1.16 2.89 -8.57
CA GLY A 11 -0.74 4.22 -8.98
C GLY A 11 -1.80 5.28 -8.68
N PRO A 12 -1.44 6.57 -8.75
CA PRO A 12 -2.38 7.67 -8.60
C PRO A 12 -3.50 7.63 -9.65
N PRO A 13 -4.65 8.25 -9.39
CA PRO A 13 -5.69 8.42 -10.40
C PRO A 13 -5.14 9.04 -11.68
N ARG A 14 -5.49 8.47 -12.83
CA ARG A 14 -5.04 8.90 -14.17
C ARG A 14 -3.54 8.75 -14.43
N ALA A 15 -2.78 8.02 -13.61
CA ALA A 15 -1.38 7.70 -13.91
C ALA A 15 -1.21 6.81 -15.15
N GLY A 16 -2.25 6.08 -15.56
CA GLY A 16 -2.22 5.16 -16.70
C GLY A 16 -2.11 3.69 -16.29
N VAL A 17 -2.44 3.35 -15.04
CA VAL A 17 -2.46 1.97 -14.50
C VAL A 17 -3.19 1.00 -15.43
N THR A 18 -4.40 1.33 -15.88
CA THR A 18 -5.20 0.43 -16.73
C THR A 18 -4.56 0.16 -18.09
N ALA A 19 -4.02 1.20 -18.75
CA ALA A 19 -3.31 1.03 -20.01
C ALA A 19 -2.03 0.18 -19.82
N MET A 20 -1.29 0.42 -18.74
CA MET A 20 -0.11 -0.35 -18.36
C MET A 20 -0.45 -1.83 -18.14
N THR A 21 -1.50 -2.10 -17.35
CA THR A 21 -1.97 -3.46 -17.06
C THR A 21 -2.39 -4.20 -18.33
N ALA A 22 -3.14 -3.54 -19.23
CA ALA A 22 -3.56 -4.14 -20.48
C ALA A 22 -2.37 -4.51 -21.38
N GLU A 23 -1.40 -3.61 -21.53
CA GLU A 23 -0.23 -3.83 -22.37
C GLU A 23 0.74 -4.87 -21.77
N LEU A 24 0.90 -4.90 -20.44
CA LEU A 24 1.67 -5.92 -19.75
C LEU A 24 1.06 -7.31 -19.89
N ARG A 25 -0.27 -7.46 -19.80
CA ARG A 25 -0.97 -8.73 -20.04
C ARG A 25 -0.76 -9.22 -21.47
N ARG A 26 -0.67 -8.31 -22.45
CA ARG A 26 -0.40 -8.66 -23.86
C ARG A 26 1.03 -9.17 -24.05
N ARG A 27 2.01 -8.55 -23.40
CA ARG A 27 3.45 -8.85 -23.57
C ARG A 27 3.96 -9.98 -22.66
N MET A 28 3.34 -10.19 -21.49
CA MET A 28 3.71 -11.19 -20.50
C MET A 28 2.48 -12.04 -20.09
N PRO A 29 1.89 -12.80 -21.03
CA PRO A 29 0.64 -13.55 -20.78
C PRO A 29 0.79 -14.65 -19.73
N GLU A 30 2.02 -15.06 -19.42
CA GLU A 30 2.33 -16.06 -18.39
C GLU A 30 2.22 -15.52 -16.95
N GLN A 31 2.13 -14.20 -16.78
CA GLN A 31 2.01 -13.55 -15.47
C GLN A 31 0.60 -12.99 -15.23
N THR A 32 0.20 -12.92 -13.95
CA THR A 32 -1.11 -12.39 -13.58
C THR A 32 -0.99 -10.95 -13.08
N PHE A 33 -1.38 -9.98 -13.90
CA PHE A 33 -1.42 -8.57 -13.50
C PHE A 33 -2.78 -8.21 -12.92
N VAL A 34 -2.81 -7.57 -11.75
CA VAL A 34 -4.02 -7.18 -11.03
C VAL A 34 -3.92 -5.72 -10.62
N GLU A 35 -4.95 -4.94 -10.87
CA GLU A 35 -5.03 -3.55 -10.40
C GLU A 35 -5.48 -3.50 -8.93
N ALA A 36 -5.12 -2.44 -8.20
CA ALA A 36 -5.44 -2.28 -6.78
C ALA A 36 -6.91 -2.59 -6.41
N GLY A 37 -7.87 -2.21 -7.27
CA GLY A 37 -9.31 -2.46 -7.04
C GLY A 37 -9.73 -3.93 -7.13
N GLY A 38 -8.92 -4.80 -7.74
CA GLY A 38 -9.19 -6.24 -7.88
C GLY A 38 -8.23 -7.12 -7.07
N HIS A 39 -7.35 -6.54 -6.25
CA HIS A 39 -6.28 -7.28 -5.58
C HIS A 39 -6.75 -8.20 -4.46
N ALA A 40 -7.87 -7.88 -3.80
CA ALA A 40 -8.35 -8.59 -2.62
C ALA A 40 -8.51 -10.11 -2.84
N ASP A 41 -8.84 -10.53 -4.07
CA ASP A 41 -9.11 -11.93 -4.41
C ASP A 41 -7.88 -12.67 -4.99
N ALA A 42 -6.77 -11.97 -5.26
CA ALA A 42 -5.62 -12.51 -5.97
C ALA A 42 -4.49 -13.06 -5.06
N GLY A 43 -4.63 -12.91 -3.74
CA GLY A 43 -3.58 -13.29 -2.78
C GLY A 43 -2.40 -12.31 -2.73
N PRO A 44 -1.34 -12.62 -1.95
CA PRO A 44 -0.23 -11.69 -1.75
C PRO A 44 0.56 -11.47 -3.06
N PRO A 45 0.93 -10.23 -3.39
CA PRO A 45 1.62 -9.96 -4.64
C PRO A 45 3.05 -10.48 -4.60
N ALA A 46 3.49 -11.10 -5.70
CA ALA A 46 4.89 -11.43 -5.90
C ALA A 46 5.73 -10.18 -6.16
N LEU A 47 5.14 -9.16 -6.80
CA LEU A 47 5.79 -7.89 -7.12
C LEU A 47 4.73 -6.78 -7.15
N VAL A 48 5.11 -5.58 -6.73
CA VAL A 48 4.29 -4.37 -6.85
C VAL A 48 4.87 -3.46 -7.92
N LEU A 49 4.06 -3.12 -8.92
CA LEU A 49 4.37 -2.15 -9.96
C LEU A 49 3.70 -0.82 -9.61
N PHE A 50 4.50 0.19 -9.25
CA PHE A 50 4.02 1.53 -8.94
C PHE A 50 4.11 2.43 -10.17
N VAL A 51 2.96 2.77 -10.75
CA VAL A 51 2.84 3.59 -11.96
C VAL A 51 2.51 5.02 -11.57
N VAL A 52 3.32 5.97 -12.02
CA VAL A 52 3.16 7.42 -11.79
C VAL A 52 3.15 8.15 -13.12
N SER A 53 2.62 9.37 -13.17
CA SER A 53 2.49 10.13 -14.42
C SER A 53 3.68 11.05 -14.62
N ALA A 54 4.26 11.12 -15.82
CA ALA A 54 5.28 12.10 -16.19
C ALA A 54 4.83 13.58 -16.10
N VAL A 55 3.54 13.82 -15.86
CA VAL A 55 2.93 15.14 -15.76
C VAL A 55 3.44 15.93 -14.54
N ALA A 56 3.58 15.27 -13.38
CA ALA A 56 3.90 15.93 -12.13
C ALA A 56 4.47 14.94 -11.10
N PRO A 57 5.35 15.40 -10.19
CA PRO A 57 5.88 14.54 -9.15
C PRO A 57 4.82 13.99 -8.21
N VAL A 58 5.09 12.80 -7.66
CA VAL A 58 4.24 12.10 -6.69
C VAL A 58 4.03 12.91 -5.43
N THR A 59 2.83 12.84 -4.88
CA THR A 59 2.47 13.40 -3.58
C THR A 59 2.75 12.41 -2.44
N GLU A 60 2.62 12.87 -1.20
CA GLU A 60 2.71 11.97 -0.04
C GLU A 60 1.61 10.89 -0.07
N SER A 61 0.40 11.24 -0.52
CA SER A 61 -0.71 10.28 -0.65
C SER A 61 -0.40 9.19 -1.67
N ASP A 62 0.31 9.52 -2.74
CA ASP A 62 0.73 8.55 -3.75
C ASP A 62 1.78 7.59 -3.18
N CYS A 63 2.72 8.11 -2.38
CA CYS A 63 3.70 7.30 -1.67
C CYS A 63 3.05 6.36 -0.64
N ALA A 64 2.01 6.81 0.06
CA ALA A 64 1.24 5.98 0.99
C ALA A 64 0.54 4.81 0.27
N THR A 65 0.11 5.02 -0.98
CA THR A 65 -0.52 3.97 -1.80
C THR A 65 0.44 2.81 -2.07
N VAL A 66 1.65 3.10 -2.55
CA VAL A 66 2.66 2.05 -2.79
C VAL A 66 3.17 1.44 -1.49
N GLU A 67 3.28 2.22 -0.41
CA GLU A 67 3.64 1.71 0.91
C GLU A 67 2.67 0.65 1.43
N SER A 68 1.36 0.90 1.27
CA SER A 68 0.31 -0.04 1.63
C SER A 68 0.31 -1.27 0.71
N ALA A 69 0.44 -1.06 -0.60
CA ALA A 69 0.47 -2.14 -1.59
C ALA A 69 1.67 -3.08 -1.41
N ALA A 70 2.83 -2.53 -1.04
CA ALA A 70 4.06 -3.27 -0.78
C ALA A 70 4.21 -3.65 0.71
N SER A 71 3.11 -3.75 1.46
CA SER A 71 3.18 -4.11 2.88
C SER A 71 3.67 -5.55 3.10
N THR A 72 3.31 -6.47 2.19
CA THR A 72 3.63 -7.91 2.28
C THR A 72 4.68 -8.37 1.29
N THR A 73 5.23 -7.46 0.49
CA THR A 73 6.11 -7.76 -0.65
C THR A 73 7.33 -6.86 -0.62
N ASP A 74 8.50 -7.44 -0.83
CA ASP A 74 9.77 -6.70 -0.89
C ASP A 74 10.07 -6.19 -2.31
N ALA A 75 9.60 -6.92 -3.32
CA ALA A 75 9.81 -6.57 -4.72
C ALA A 75 8.88 -5.43 -5.17
N VAL A 76 9.46 -4.24 -5.36
CA VAL A 76 8.79 -3.06 -5.92
C VAL A 76 9.55 -2.57 -7.15
N VAL A 77 8.82 -2.23 -8.21
CA VAL A 77 9.33 -1.53 -9.40
C VAL A 77 8.49 -0.29 -9.61
N ALA A 78 9.12 0.85 -9.86
CA ALA A 78 8.43 2.11 -10.14
C ALA A 78 8.54 2.48 -11.62
N VAL A 79 7.49 3.09 -12.16
CA VAL A 79 7.38 3.44 -13.58
C VAL A 79 6.84 4.85 -13.71
N VAL A 80 7.56 5.69 -14.46
CA VAL A 80 7.03 6.96 -14.95
C VAL A 80 6.35 6.70 -16.29
N ALA A 81 5.04 6.79 -16.32
CA ALA A 81 4.20 6.60 -17.49
C ALA A 81 4.05 7.89 -18.32
N LYS A 82 3.68 7.73 -19.59
CA LYS A 82 3.42 8.83 -20.55
C LYS A 82 4.67 9.63 -20.91
N VAL A 83 5.81 8.96 -20.95
CA VAL A 83 7.09 9.59 -21.33
C VAL A 83 7.12 10.05 -22.79
N ASP A 84 6.22 9.53 -23.62
CA ASP A 84 5.98 9.96 -25.00
C ASP A 84 5.47 11.40 -25.10
N ASP A 85 4.70 11.84 -24.11
CA ASP A 85 4.00 13.14 -24.12
C ASP A 85 4.75 14.25 -23.37
N HIS A 86 5.75 13.89 -22.57
CA HIS A 86 6.36 14.80 -21.60
C HIS A 86 7.88 14.75 -21.66
N ARG A 87 8.50 15.64 -22.43
CA ARG A 87 9.97 15.67 -22.65
C ARG A 87 10.81 15.82 -21.37
N ASP A 88 10.28 16.46 -20.33
CA ASP A 88 10.97 16.67 -19.05
C ASP A 88 10.71 15.56 -18.01
N TRP A 89 10.17 14.41 -18.43
CA TRP A 89 9.83 13.29 -17.53
C TRP A 89 11.00 12.80 -16.68
N ALA A 90 12.24 12.91 -17.16
CA ALA A 90 13.44 12.53 -16.41
C ALA A 90 13.62 13.35 -15.13
N ARG A 91 13.25 14.64 -15.14
CA ARG A 91 13.26 15.49 -13.95
C ARG A 91 12.18 15.08 -12.95
N VAL A 92 11.01 14.66 -13.45
CA VAL A 92 9.92 14.14 -12.61
C VAL A 92 10.35 12.82 -11.97
N LEU A 93 10.96 11.91 -12.72
CA LEU A 93 11.51 10.65 -12.20
C LEU A 93 12.47 10.89 -11.03
N GLU A 94 13.40 11.84 -11.18
CA GLU A 94 14.37 12.12 -10.12
C GLU A 94 13.69 12.68 -8.85
N ALA A 95 12.73 13.59 -9.03
CA ALA A 95 11.93 14.08 -7.91
C ALA A 95 11.12 12.96 -7.22
N ASP A 96 10.57 12.04 -8.00
CA ASP A 96 9.78 10.92 -7.49
C ASP A 96 10.65 9.91 -6.74
N ARG A 97 11.83 9.60 -7.28
CA ARG A 97 12.83 8.75 -6.63
C ARG A 97 13.22 9.32 -5.27
N ALA A 98 13.52 10.62 -5.20
CA ALA A 98 13.88 11.28 -3.95
C ALA A 98 12.73 11.25 -2.93
N ARG A 99 11.50 11.52 -3.37
CA ARG A 99 10.30 11.49 -2.50
C ARG A 99 10.02 10.10 -1.96
N LEU A 100 10.11 9.08 -2.81
CA LEU A 100 9.86 7.71 -2.41
C LEU A 100 10.96 7.19 -1.47
N ALA A 101 12.23 7.52 -1.74
CA ALA A 101 13.36 7.18 -0.86
C ALA A 101 13.23 7.84 0.53
N ALA A 102 12.75 9.08 0.58
CA ALA A 102 12.50 9.79 1.84
C ALA A 102 11.36 9.18 2.67
N ARG A 103 10.42 8.45 2.03
CA ARG A 103 9.29 7.83 2.73
C ARG A 103 9.72 6.67 3.62
N ALA A 104 10.56 5.78 3.11
CA ALA A 104 11.09 4.65 3.87
C ALA A 104 12.43 4.19 3.29
N PRO A 105 13.42 3.80 4.12
CA PRO A 105 14.74 3.36 3.65
C PRO A 105 14.68 2.23 2.60
N ARG A 106 13.70 1.32 2.72
CA ARG A 106 13.49 0.22 1.77
C ARG A 106 13.24 0.68 0.33
N PHE A 107 12.72 1.90 0.14
CA PHE A 107 12.42 2.41 -1.18
C PHE A 107 13.60 3.11 -1.86
N GLY A 108 14.71 3.36 -1.14
CA GLY A 108 15.89 3.98 -1.74
C GLY A 108 16.53 3.17 -2.87
N GLY A 109 16.33 1.84 -2.88
CA GLY A 109 16.84 0.93 -3.90
C GLY A 109 15.83 0.53 -4.99
N VAL A 110 14.64 1.14 -5.02
CA VAL A 110 13.61 0.78 -6.01
C VAL A 110 14.07 1.18 -7.42
N PRO A 111 14.05 0.26 -8.40
CA PRO A 111 14.35 0.61 -9.78
C PRO A 111 13.21 1.43 -10.39
N TRP A 112 13.60 2.45 -11.17
CA TRP A 112 12.70 3.36 -11.88
C TRP A 112 12.94 3.25 -13.37
N VAL A 113 11.87 3.14 -14.16
CA VAL A 113 11.94 3.13 -15.64
C VAL A 113 10.88 4.05 -16.23
N GLY A 114 11.16 4.61 -17.41
CA GLY A 114 10.17 5.34 -18.20
C GLY A 114 9.41 4.37 -19.12
N ALA A 115 8.09 4.54 -19.26
CA ALA A 115 7.30 3.70 -20.16
C ALA A 115 6.10 4.45 -20.76
N ALA A 116 5.66 4.00 -21.92
CA ALA A 116 4.47 4.50 -22.60
C ALA A 116 3.64 3.31 -23.08
N ALA A 117 2.60 2.94 -22.31
CA ALA A 117 1.77 1.79 -22.62
C ALA A 117 0.73 2.06 -23.72
N ALA A 118 0.28 3.30 -23.84
CA ALA A 118 -0.71 3.74 -24.83
C ALA A 118 -0.34 5.14 -25.33
N PRO A 119 0.77 5.27 -26.08
CA PRO A 119 1.22 6.57 -26.56
C PRO A 119 0.22 7.15 -27.54
N ARG A 120 0.16 8.49 -27.63
CA ARG A 120 -0.72 9.16 -28.61
C ARG A 120 -0.26 8.94 -30.05
N LEU A 121 1.04 8.79 -30.24
CA LEU A 121 1.69 8.55 -31.53
C LEU A 121 2.76 7.47 -31.35
N GLY A 122 2.82 6.53 -32.30
CA GLY A 122 3.82 5.46 -32.29
C GLY A 122 3.40 4.21 -31.52
N GLU A 123 4.35 3.30 -31.35
CA GLU A 123 4.15 2.02 -30.68
C GLU A 123 4.41 2.12 -29.16
N PRO A 124 3.78 1.27 -28.33
CA PRO A 124 4.05 1.23 -26.91
C PRO A 124 5.53 0.99 -26.58
N VAL A 125 6.12 1.87 -25.76
CA VAL A 125 7.50 1.79 -25.27
C VAL A 125 7.49 1.10 -23.91
N MET A 126 7.75 -0.20 -23.91
CA MET A 126 7.58 -1.08 -22.74
C MET A 126 8.73 -2.08 -22.54
N ASP A 127 9.69 -2.15 -23.46
CA ASP A 127 10.69 -3.23 -23.50
C ASP A 127 11.58 -3.24 -22.25
N GLU A 128 12.06 -2.06 -21.82
CA GLU A 128 12.86 -1.92 -20.60
C GLU A 128 12.09 -2.37 -19.36
N LEU A 129 10.81 -2.01 -19.26
CA LEU A 129 9.95 -2.41 -18.15
C LEU A 129 9.69 -3.92 -18.16
N VAL A 130 9.40 -4.51 -19.33
CA VAL A 130 9.17 -5.95 -19.47
C VAL A 130 10.43 -6.73 -19.10
N ALA A 131 11.60 -6.30 -19.57
CA ALA A 131 12.88 -6.92 -19.23
C ALA A 131 13.16 -6.84 -17.72
N LEU A 132 12.92 -5.68 -17.10
CA LEU A 132 13.09 -5.48 -15.67
C LEU A 132 12.13 -6.37 -14.87
N LEU A 133 10.85 -6.40 -15.24
CA LEU A 133 9.85 -7.26 -14.58
C LEU A 133 10.21 -8.73 -14.72
N GLY A 134 10.61 -9.17 -15.91
CA GLY A 134 11.10 -10.53 -16.15
C GLY A 134 12.27 -10.89 -15.23
N SER A 135 13.29 -10.04 -15.16
CA SER A 135 14.44 -10.24 -14.26
C SER A 135 14.03 -10.36 -12.79
N ARG A 136 13.15 -9.48 -12.31
CA ARG A 136 12.66 -9.51 -10.91
C ARG A 136 11.76 -10.72 -10.62
N LEU A 137 10.96 -11.14 -11.59
CA LEU A 137 10.09 -12.31 -11.50
C LEU A 137 10.84 -13.64 -11.66
N SER A 138 12.04 -13.62 -12.22
CA SER A 138 12.93 -14.78 -12.29
C SER A 138 13.91 -14.87 -11.10
N ASP A 139 14.05 -13.83 -10.28
CA ASP A 139 14.91 -13.87 -9.09
C ASP A 139 14.45 -14.96 -8.10
N PRO A 140 15.27 -16.00 -7.84
CA PRO A 140 14.89 -17.10 -6.96
C PRO A 140 14.74 -16.68 -5.50
N THR A 141 15.46 -15.63 -5.06
CA THR A 141 15.43 -15.14 -3.68
C THR A 141 14.14 -14.37 -3.36
N ARG A 142 13.37 -13.97 -4.38
CA ARG A 142 12.15 -13.17 -4.22
C ARG A 142 11.14 -13.86 -3.31
N VAL A 143 10.98 -15.17 -3.44
CA VAL A 143 9.99 -15.94 -2.67
C VAL A 143 10.32 -15.84 -1.18
N GLU A 144 11.58 -16.05 -0.81
CA GLU A 144 12.05 -15.96 0.58
C GLU A 144 11.94 -14.53 1.12
N ARG A 145 12.37 -13.53 0.36
CA ARG A 145 12.27 -12.11 0.76
C ARG A 145 10.82 -11.67 0.96
N ASN A 146 9.91 -12.07 0.08
CA ASN A 146 8.49 -11.78 0.24
C ASN A 146 7.87 -12.54 1.42
N ALA A 147 8.27 -13.80 1.65
CA ALA A 147 7.80 -14.57 2.80
C ALA A 147 8.22 -13.92 4.13
N LEU A 148 9.48 -13.48 4.22
CA LEU A 148 9.98 -12.71 5.37
C LEU A 148 9.16 -11.42 5.53
N ARG A 149 8.91 -10.71 4.43
CA ARG A 149 8.19 -9.44 4.50
C ARG A 149 6.73 -9.60 4.91
N ALA A 150 6.05 -10.62 4.40
CA ALA A 150 4.71 -11.00 4.84
C ALA A 150 4.68 -11.46 6.30
N ALA A 151 5.74 -12.12 6.81
CA ALA A 151 5.84 -12.47 8.23
C ALA A 151 6.01 -11.23 9.12
N GLU A 152 6.87 -10.29 8.73
CA GLU A 152 7.05 -9.02 9.44
C GLU A 152 5.76 -8.19 9.48
N ALA A 153 5.05 -8.08 8.35
CA ALA A 153 3.77 -7.40 8.27
C ALA A 153 2.73 -8.01 9.21
N ARG A 154 2.63 -9.34 9.23
CA ARG A 154 1.75 -10.07 10.16
C ARG A 154 2.11 -9.83 11.62
N ALA A 155 3.41 -9.85 11.95
CA ALA A 155 3.87 -9.59 13.31
C ALA A 155 3.51 -8.16 13.77
N LEU A 156 3.66 -7.17 12.89
CA LEU A 156 3.27 -5.79 13.18
C LEU A 156 1.76 -5.65 13.37
N ALA A 157 0.95 -6.27 12.51
CA ALA A 157 -0.51 -6.27 12.62
C ALA A 157 -0.98 -6.88 13.96
N LEU A 158 -0.43 -8.04 14.34
CA LEU A 158 -0.76 -8.70 15.61
C LEU A 158 -0.36 -7.86 16.84
N ARG A 159 0.76 -7.15 16.77
CA ARG A 159 1.16 -6.19 17.83
C ARG A 159 0.16 -5.05 17.95
N GLY A 160 -0.26 -4.48 16.82
CA GLY A 160 -1.29 -3.44 16.78
C GLY A 160 -2.63 -3.89 17.36
N GLU A 161 -3.10 -5.09 16.98
CA GLU A 161 -4.33 -5.68 17.54
C GLU A 161 -4.24 -5.87 19.05
N ARG A 162 -3.10 -6.38 19.54
CA ARG A 162 -2.87 -6.58 20.97
C ARG A 162 -2.93 -5.26 21.73
N GLU A 163 -2.29 -4.21 21.20
CA GLU A 163 -2.33 -2.88 21.79
C GLU A 163 -3.73 -2.28 21.80
N GLN A 164 -4.49 -2.45 20.71
CA GLN A 164 -5.86 -1.99 20.64
C GLN A 164 -6.74 -2.70 21.68
N ARG A 165 -6.67 -4.03 21.76
CA ARG A 165 -7.38 -4.81 22.80
C ARG A 165 -7.02 -4.35 24.22
N ALA A 166 -5.75 -4.01 24.46
CA ALA A 166 -5.32 -3.48 25.75
C ALA A 166 -5.85 -2.07 26.04
N ARG A 167 -6.00 -1.21 25.02
CA ARG A 167 -6.66 0.11 25.15
C ARG A 167 -8.16 -0.04 25.42
N ASP A 168 -8.82 -0.97 24.74
CA ASP A 168 -10.25 -1.21 24.89
C ASP A 168 -10.59 -1.71 26.30
N ARG A 169 -9.79 -2.67 26.83
CA ARG A 169 -9.93 -3.17 28.20
C ARG A 169 -9.77 -2.05 29.24
N ARG A 170 -8.76 -1.19 29.08
CA ARG A 170 -8.55 -0.05 29.99
C ARG A 170 -9.70 0.94 29.92
N SER A 171 -10.17 1.25 28.71
CA SER A 171 -11.32 2.13 28.51
C SER A 171 -12.60 1.55 29.11
N ALA A 172 -12.84 0.25 28.97
CA ALA A 172 -13.98 -0.46 29.57
C ALA A 172 -13.92 -0.43 31.10
N ALA A 173 -12.77 -0.76 31.70
CA ALA A 173 -12.58 -0.67 33.15
C ALA A 173 -12.81 0.75 33.68
N ALA A 174 -12.29 1.77 32.97
CA ALA A 174 -12.51 3.16 33.34
C ALA A 174 -13.98 3.57 33.23
N ARG A 175 -14.70 3.13 32.20
CA ARG A 175 -16.15 3.36 32.06
C ARG A 175 -16.92 2.72 33.21
N HIS A 176 -16.64 1.46 33.53
CA HIS A 176 -17.29 0.76 34.63
C HIS A 176 -17.07 1.46 35.98
N VAL A 177 -15.84 1.91 36.26
CA VAL A 177 -15.56 2.69 37.49
C VAL A 177 -16.35 3.99 37.55
N ARG A 178 -16.53 4.69 36.41
CA ARG A 178 -17.34 5.92 36.36
C ARG A 178 -18.81 5.64 36.60
N GLU A 179 -19.34 4.57 36.02
CA GLU A 179 -20.73 4.12 36.20
C GLU A 179 -21.03 3.80 37.67
N VAL A 180 -20.22 2.94 38.30
CA VAL A 180 -20.35 2.61 39.74
C VAL A 180 -20.27 3.86 40.62
N ARG A 181 -19.37 4.80 40.31
CA ARG A 181 -19.29 6.08 41.04
C ARG A 181 -20.53 6.94 40.86
N SER A 182 -21.10 6.98 39.65
CA SER A 182 -22.32 7.72 39.36
C SER A 182 -23.50 7.13 40.14
N GLU A 183 -23.67 5.81 40.12
CA GLU A 183 -24.70 5.11 40.89
C GLU A 183 -24.58 5.39 42.39
N LEU A 184 -23.38 5.28 42.94
CA LEU A 184 -23.13 5.59 44.35
C LEU A 184 -23.46 7.05 44.69
N ALA A 185 -23.11 7.99 43.82
CA ALA A 185 -23.44 9.40 43.99
C ALA A 185 -24.97 9.63 43.98
N HIS A 186 -25.69 9.02 43.05
CA HIS A 186 -27.15 9.08 42.98
C HIS A 186 -27.81 8.48 44.22
N ALA A 187 -27.35 7.31 44.68
CA ALA A 187 -27.87 6.66 45.88
C ALA A 187 -27.68 7.53 47.13
N ARG A 188 -26.51 8.16 47.29
CA ARG A 188 -26.23 9.09 48.40
C ARG A 188 -27.14 10.31 48.38
N LEU A 189 -27.36 10.91 47.20
CA LEU A 189 -28.26 12.05 47.04
C LEU A 189 -29.71 11.67 47.39
N ALA A 190 -30.19 10.53 46.90
CA ALA A 190 -31.52 10.03 47.18
C ALA A 190 -31.75 9.80 48.69
N ALA A 191 -30.79 9.17 49.37
CA ALA A 191 -30.84 8.96 50.82
C ALA A 191 -30.90 10.30 51.59
N THR A 192 -30.09 11.28 51.18
CA THR A 192 -30.08 12.63 51.79
C THR A 192 -31.43 13.34 51.62
N HIS A 193 -32.02 13.28 50.42
CA HIS A 193 -33.35 13.83 50.18
C HIS A 193 -34.45 13.12 50.98
N ALA A 194 -34.38 11.79 51.11
CA ALA A 194 -35.35 11.02 51.87
C ALA A 194 -35.27 11.29 53.38
N ALA A 195 -34.09 11.61 53.91
CA ALA A 195 -33.93 12.04 55.30
C ALA A 195 -34.58 13.42 55.53
N ARG A 196 -34.33 14.37 54.63
CA ARG A 196 -34.89 15.75 54.74
C ARG A 196 -36.41 15.81 54.67
N ARG A 197 -37.09 14.91 53.97
CA ARG A 197 -38.58 14.90 53.87
C ARG A 197 -39.28 14.35 55.10
N ARG A 198 -38.54 13.76 56.06
CA ARG A 198 -39.10 13.17 57.28
C ARG A 198 -38.96 14.09 58.50
N CYS A 199 -38.30 15.22 58.34
CA CYS A 199 -38.23 16.31 59.32
C CYS A 199 -39.22 17.40 58.91
#